data_AF-A0A1V5L6V6-F1
#
_entry.id   AF-A0A1V5L6V6-F1
#
_cell.length_a   1.000
_cell.length_b   1.000
_cell.length_c   1.000
_cell.angle_alpha   90.00
_cell.angle_beta   90.00
_cell.angle_gamma   90.00
#
_symmetry.space_group_name_H-M   'P 1'
#
loop_
_entity.id
_entity.type
_entity.pdbx_description
1 polymer ?
#
loop_
_entity_poly.entity_id
_entity_poly.type
_entity_poly.pdbx_seq_one_letter_code
_entity_poly.pdbx_strand_id
1 'polypeptide(L)'
;MALYEPPFYFKGPEVDSLMARYKAKLQAGDADGAIDLLSREELKMTDEQVAFMRSTPAWEVLVSLAPTFPAEWEAIWRFNPQVTAYKGLSMPVLLMTGSMTESNPSYPTQQLLDLLPDARKVVLQGQGHMAHLAAPELIATEIAAFMLD
;
A
#
# COMPACT_ATOMS: atom_id res chain seq x y z
N MET A 1 -3.69 11.97 13.93
CA MET A 1 -3.24 10.66 13.38
C MET A 1 -2.69 10.90 11.97
N ALA A 2 -1.60 10.26 11.56
CA ALA A 2 -1.06 10.40 10.21
C ALA A 2 -0.91 9.02 9.55
N LEU A 3 -1.38 8.89 8.31
CA LEU A 3 -1.42 7.63 7.56
C LEU A 3 -0.81 7.84 6.18
N TYR A 4 0.02 6.90 5.72
CA TYR A 4 0.52 6.84 4.34
C TYR A 4 -0.10 5.63 3.64
N GLU A 5 -0.85 5.86 2.55
CA GLU A 5 -1.48 4.81 1.72
C GLU A 5 -2.14 3.67 2.53
N PRO A 6 -3.05 3.98 3.46
CA PRO A 6 -3.61 2.95 4.32
C PRO A 6 -4.46 1.99 3.45
N PRO A 7 -4.24 0.66 3.50
CA PRO A 7 -4.86 -0.25 2.56
C PRO A 7 -6.20 -0.80 3.09
N PHE A 8 -7.25 -0.80 2.26
CA PHE A 8 -8.59 -1.26 2.66
C PHE A 8 -9.32 -2.11 1.61
N TYR A 9 -8.97 -2.01 0.33
CA TYR A 9 -9.69 -2.73 -0.72
C TYR A 9 -8.87 -3.86 -1.31
N PHE A 10 -9.23 -5.08 -0.94
CA PHE A 10 -8.50 -6.30 -1.30
C PHE A 10 -9.35 -7.24 -2.18
N LYS A 11 -10.36 -6.71 -2.90
CA LYS A 11 -11.22 -7.49 -3.80
C LYS A 11 -11.74 -6.67 -4.98
N GLY A 12 -11.89 -7.32 -6.12
CA GLY A 12 -12.38 -6.75 -7.38
C GLY A 12 -11.71 -7.42 -8.57
N PRO A 13 -12.20 -7.26 -9.81
CA PRO A 13 -11.68 -8.01 -10.96
C PRO A 13 -10.16 -7.91 -11.16
N GLU A 14 -9.58 -6.73 -10.95
CA GLU A 14 -8.14 -6.49 -11.09
C GLU A 14 -7.34 -7.19 -9.98
N VAL A 15 -7.76 -7.00 -8.72
CA VAL A 15 -7.14 -7.61 -7.54
C VAL A 15 -7.26 -9.14 -7.57
N ASP A 16 -8.44 -9.67 -7.92
CA ASP A 16 -8.70 -11.10 -8.01
C ASP A 16 -7.82 -11.74 -9.11
N SER A 17 -7.64 -11.04 -10.24
CA SER A 17 -6.74 -11.44 -11.32
C SER A 17 -5.26 -11.43 -10.89
N LEU A 18 -4.83 -10.41 -10.16
CA LEU A 18 -3.48 -10.35 -9.57
C LEU A 18 -3.25 -11.54 -8.64
N MET A 19 -4.17 -11.78 -7.70
CA MET A 19 -4.04 -12.88 -6.73
C MET A 19 -4.09 -14.26 -7.39
N ALA A 20 -4.87 -14.44 -8.46
CA ALA A 20 -4.86 -15.69 -9.23
C ALA A 20 -3.49 -15.96 -9.87
N ARG A 21 -2.89 -14.95 -10.50
CA ARG A 21 -1.55 -15.05 -11.11
C ARG A 21 -0.44 -15.23 -10.08
N TYR A 22 -0.54 -14.54 -8.94
CA TYR A 22 0.36 -14.73 -7.80
C TYR A 22 0.32 -16.17 -7.28
N LYS A 23 -0.88 -16.75 -7.08
CA LYS A 23 -1.04 -18.16 -6.68
C LYS A 23 -0.48 -19.13 -7.72
N ALA A 24 -0.66 -18.86 -9.01
CA ALA A 24 -0.11 -19.70 -10.08
C ALA A 24 1.43 -19.71 -10.08
N LYS A 25 2.07 -18.55 -9.82
CA LYS A 25 3.52 -18.45 -9.63
C LYS A 25 4.01 -19.34 -8.48
N LEU A 26 3.34 -19.27 -7.33
CA LEU A 26 3.67 -20.12 -6.17
C LEU A 26 3.51 -21.62 -6.47
N GLN A 27 2.45 -22.01 -7.17
CA GLN A 27 2.23 -23.42 -7.56
C GLN A 27 3.32 -23.95 -8.49
N ALA A 28 3.93 -23.08 -9.29
CA ALA A 28 5.06 -23.41 -10.16
C ALA A 28 6.43 -23.38 -9.44
N GLY A 29 6.46 -23.07 -8.13
CA GLY A 29 7.71 -22.90 -7.37
C GLY A 29 8.42 -21.55 -7.63
N ASP A 30 7.77 -20.60 -8.28
CA ASP A 30 8.32 -19.29 -8.66
C ASP A 30 7.91 -18.21 -7.64
N ALA A 31 8.40 -18.33 -6.40
CA ALA A 31 8.13 -17.34 -5.34
C ALA A 31 8.75 -15.98 -5.65
N ASP A 32 9.91 -15.95 -6.32
CA ASP A 32 10.55 -14.71 -6.78
C ASP A 32 9.67 -13.95 -7.77
N GLY A 33 9.15 -14.64 -8.79
CA GLY A 33 8.23 -14.06 -9.76
C GLY A 33 6.87 -13.68 -9.17
N ALA A 34 6.45 -14.30 -8.06
CA ALA A 34 5.25 -13.87 -7.34
C ALA A 34 5.46 -12.50 -6.67
N ILE A 35 6.59 -12.30 -5.97
CA ILE A 35 6.93 -11.02 -5.35
C ILE A 35 7.16 -9.93 -6.42
N ASP A 36 7.86 -10.25 -7.52
CA ASP A 36 8.05 -9.32 -8.64
C ASP A 36 6.72 -8.82 -9.22
N LEU A 37 5.78 -9.74 -9.44
CA LEU A 37 4.45 -9.43 -9.92
C LEU A 37 3.71 -8.47 -8.97
N LEU A 38 3.72 -8.78 -7.66
CA LEU A 38 3.06 -7.95 -6.65
C LEU A 38 3.69 -6.55 -6.57
N SER A 39 5.02 -6.47 -6.53
CA SER A 39 5.76 -5.20 -6.46
C SER A 39 5.40 -4.25 -7.61
N ARG A 40 5.22 -4.79 -8.81
CA ARG A 40 4.93 -3.98 -10.00
C ARG A 40 3.46 -3.61 -10.11
N GLU A 41 2.57 -4.56 -9.86
CA GLU A 41 1.16 -4.38 -10.18
C GLU A 41 0.35 -3.81 -9.02
N GLU A 42 0.70 -4.16 -7.78
CA GLU A 42 0.04 -3.61 -6.59
C GLU A 42 0.80 -2.40 -6.07
N LEU A 43 2.11 -2.54 -5.85
CA LEU A 43 2.92 -1.47 -5.23
C LEU A 43 3.36 -0.40 -6.24
N LYS A 44 3.06 -0.61 -7.54
CA LYS A 44 3.42 0.27 -8.66
C LYS A 44 4.90 0.66 -8.69
N MET A 45 5.76 -0.25 -8.27
CA MET A 45 7.20 -0.01 -8.26
C MET A 45 7.76 0.04 -9.69
N THR A 46 8.68 0.97 -9.93
CA THR A 46 9.43 1.06 -11.20
C THR A 46 10.47 -0.06 -11.31
N ASP A 47 10.99 -0.27 -12.52
CA ASP A 47 12.10 -1.22 -12.76
C ASP A 47 13.31 -0.94 -11.86
N GLU A 48 13.68 0.34 -11.70
CA GLU A 48 14.77 0.76 -10.84
C GLU A 48 14.48 0.45 -9.36
N GLN A 49 13.25 0.67 -8.89
CA GLN A 49 12.87 0.36 -7.51
C GLN A 49 12.87 -1.15 -7.24
N VAL A 50 12.38 -1.97 -8.19
CA VAL A 50 12.43 -3.43 -8.07
C VAL A 50 13.87 -3.93 -8.10
N ALA A 51 14.70 -3.42 -9.01
CA ALA A 51 16.12 -3.76 -9.10
C ALA A 51 16.87 -3.36 -7.81
N PHE A 52 16.57 -2.19 -7.25
CA PHE A 52 17.13 -1.75 -5.97
C PHE A 52 16.72 -2.70 -4.85
N MET A 53 15.42 -3.00 -4.70
CA MET A 53 14.95 -3.92 -3.64
C MET A 53 15.59 -5.30 -3.75
N ARG A 54 15.71 -5.85 -4.96
CA ARG A 54 16.42 -7.12 -5.25
C ARG A 54 17.89 -7.11 -4.85
N SER A 55 18.53 -5.94 -4.79
CA SER A 55 19.91 -5.80 -4.34
C SER A 55 20.06 -5.77 -2.81
N THR A 56 18.95 -5.74 -2.06
CA THR A 56 18.94 -5.73 -0.60
C THR A 56 18.52 -7.10 -0.03
N PRO A 57 18.93 -7.44 1.21
CA PRO A 57 18.45 -8.66 1.89
C PRO A 57 16.92 -8.72 2.09
N ALA A 58 16.22 -7.58 1.99
CA ALA A 58 14.77 -7.53 2.14
C ALA A 58 14.06 -8.36 1.06
N TRP A 59 14.61 -8.46 -0.15
CA TRP A 59 14.00 -9.26 -1.22
C TRP A 59 13.95 -10.75 -0.87
N GLU A 60 15.04 -11.32 -0.37
CA GLU A 60 15.08 -12.73 0.04
C GLU A 60 14.08 -13.02 1.16
N VAL A 61 13.91 -12.07 2.10
CA VAL A 61 12.89 -12.16 3.14
C VAL A 61 11.49 -12.16 2.52
N LEU A 62 11.18 -11.23 1.61
CA LEU A 62 9.88 -11.18 0.92
C LEU A 62 9.61 -12.47 0.14
N VAL A 63 10.60 -13.00 -0.58
CA VAL A 63 10.48 -14.28 -1.30
C VAL A 63 10.21 -15.44 -0.35
N SER A 64 10.86 -15.48 0.82
CA SER A 64 10.62 -16.51 1.83
C SER A 64 9.20 -16.44 2.43
N LEU A 65 8.61 -15.24 2.47
CA LEU A 65 7.26 -14.97 2.97
C LEU A 65 6.19 -15.06 1.87
N ALA A 66 6.56 -15.12 0.60
CA ALA A 66 5.61 -15.16 -0.51
C ALA A 66 4.47 -16.21 -0.34
N PRO A 67 4.71 -17.41 0.21
CA PRO A 67 3.65 -18.39 0.44
C PRO A 67 2.59 -17.98 1.47
N THR A 68 2.86 -17.03 2.37
CA THR A 68 1.91 -16.57 3.40
C THR A 68 0.93 -15.53 2.86
N PHE A 69 1.36 -14.75 1.87
CA PHE A 69 0.63 -13.60 1.35
C PHE A 69 -0.81 -13.92 0.89
N PRO A 70 -1.11 -15.05 0.21
CA PRO A 70 -2.49 -15.35 -0.16
C PRO A 70 -3.44 -15.50 1.02
N ALA A 71 -2.97 -16.06 2.13
CA ALA A 71 -3.78 -16.22 3.34
C ALA A 71 -3.93 -14.89 4.10
N GLU A 72 -2.88 -14.07 4.14
CA GLU A 72 -2.92 -12.71 4.69
C GLU A 72 -3.93 -11.84 3.91
N TRP A 73 -3.86 -11.88 2.58
CA TRP A 73 -4.78 -11.17 1.70
C TRP A 73 -6.25 -11.58 1.94
N GLU A 74 -6.51 -12.89 2.03
CA GLU A 74 -7.84 -13.41 2.34
C GLU A 74 -8.30 -13.02 3.74
N ALA A 75 -7.40 -13.00 4.73
CA ALA A 75 -7.72 -12.59 6.08
C ALA A 75 -8.13 -11.10 6.15
N ILE A 76 -7.42 -10.23 5.44
CA ILE A 76 -7.76 -8.80 5.37
C ILE A 76 -9.11 -8.63 4.67
N TRP A 77 -9.33 -9.32 3.54
CA TRP A 77 -10.63 -9.31 2.87
C TRP A 77 -11.77 -9.81 3.77
N ARG A 78 -11.56 -10.90 4.52
CA ARG A 78 -12.57 -11.47 5.43
C ARG A 78 -12.87 -10.53 6.60
N PHE A 79 -11.88 -9.82 7.11
CA PHE A 79 -12.08 -8.73 8.07
C PHE A 79 -12.94 -7.61 7.46
N ASN A 80 -12.82 -7.41 6.15
CA ASN A 80 -13.61 -6.49 5.34
C ASN A 80 -13.68 -5.09 5.97
N PRO A 81 -12.53 -4.41 6.16
CA PRO A 81 -12.50 -3.13 6.85
C PRO A 81 -13.29 -2.10 6.03
N GLN A 82 -14.54 -1.89 6.41
CA GLN A 82 -15.40 -0.91 5.77
C GLN A 82 -14.94 0.49 6.17
N VAL A 83 -14.69 1.35 5.18
CA VAL A 83 -14.31 2.76 5.42
C VAL A 83 -15.31 3.44 6.37
N THR A 84 -16.59 3.11 6.26
CA THR A 84 -17.68 3.63 7.12
C THR A 84 -17.53 3.31 8.61
N ALA A 85 -16.74 2.29 8.99
CA ALA A 85 -16.44 1.97 10.39
C ALA A 85 -15.65 3.10 11.08
N TYR A 86 -14.94 3.93 10.30
CA TYR A 86 -14.08 5.00 10.82
C TYR A 86 -14.79 6.35 10.96
N LYS A 87 -16.08 6.45 10.61
CA LYS A 87 -16.85 7.71 10.65
C LYS A 87 -16.89 8.41 12.02
N GLY A 88 -16.66 7.65 13.09
CA GLY A 88 -16.69 8.15 14.48
C GLY A 88 -15.37 8.74 14.96
N LEU A 89 -14.30 8.68 14.16
CA LEU A 89 -13.02 9.30 14.49
C LEU A 89 -13.13 10.82 14.40
N SER A 90 -13.01 11.51 15.54
CA SER A 90 -13.15 12.96 15.64
C SER A 90 -11.83 13.69 15.88
N MET A 91 -10.70 12.97 15.98
CA MET A 91 -9.38 13.59 16.03
C MET A 91 -8.93 14.01 14.62
N PRO A 92 -8.06 15.03 14.49
CA PRO A 92 -7.47 15.38 13.20
C PRO A 92 -6.76 14.18 12.56
N VAL A 93 -6.97 13.98 11.27
CA VAL A 93 -6.32 12.93 10.47
C VAL A 93 -5.58 13.51 9.25
N LEU A 94 -4.30 13.21 9.12
CA LEU A 94 -3.52 13.44 7.92
C LEU A 94 -3.49 12.16 7.08
N LEU A 95 -3.93 12.26 5.84
CA LEU A 95 -3.87 11.21 4.83
C LEU A 95 -2.81 11.58 3.79
N MET A 96 -1.79 10.75 3.62
CA MET A 96 -0.71 10.97 2.66
C MET A 96 -0.74 9.89 1.57
N THR A 97 -0.46 10.30 0.33
CA THR A 97 -0.33 9.40 -0.82
C THR A 97 0.83 9.82 -1.69
N GLY A 98 1.48 8.87 -2.38
CA GLY A 98 2.38 9.19 -3.48
C GLY A 98 1.61 9.50 -4.76
N SER A 99 2.09 10.44 -5.60
CA SER A 99 1.46 10.75 -6.89
C SER A 99 1.49 9.57 -7.88
N MET A 100 2.41 8.62 -7.70
CA MET A 100 2.54 7.44 -8.57
C MET A 100 1.51 6.33 -8.25
N THR A 101 0.88 6.40 -7.08
CA THR A 101 0.04 5.36 -6.48
C THR A 101 -1.33 5.89 -6.05
N GLU A 102 -1.59 7.19 -6.22
CA GLU A 102 -2.82 7.86 -5.80
C GLU A 102 -4.10 7.23 -6.37
N SER A 103 -4.03 6.70 -7.59
CA SER A 103 -5.16 6.05 -8.26
C SER A 103 -5.32 4.56 -7.93
N ASN A 104 -4.46 3.98 -7.09
CA ASN A 104 -4.54 2.56 -6.76
C ASN A 104 -5.84 2.29 -5.97
N PRO A 105 -6.75 1.43 -6.49
CA PRO A 105 -8.02 1.15 -5.83
C PRO A 105 -7.89 0.54 -4.44
N SER A 106 -6.76 -0.09 -4.12
CA SER A 106 -6.51 -0.70 -2.79
C SER A 106 -6.40 0.34 -1.66
N TYR A 107 -6.14 1.60 -1.99
CA TYR A 107 -5.98 2.71 -1.05
C TYR A 107 -7.19 3.65 -1.10
N PRO A 108 -8.20 3.53 -0.21
CA PRO A 108 -9.42 4.34 -0.20
C PRO A 108 -9.19 5.75 0.35
N THR A 109 -8.00 6.33 0.17
CA THR A 109 -7.62 7.60 0.79
C THR A 109 -8.66 8.68 0.54
N GLN A 110 -9.21 8.76 -0.68
CA GLN A 110 -10.28 9.71 -1.00
C GLN A 110 -11.57 9.42 -0.23
N GLN A 111 -11.96 8.16 -0.10
CA GLN A 111 -13.19 7.80 0.63
C GLN A 111 -13.06 8.08 2.13
N LEU A 112 -11.86 7.90 2.71
CA LEU A 112 -11.58 8.31 4.08
C LEU A 112 -11.62 9.83 4.23
N LEU A 113 -11.03 10.58 3.27
CA LEU A 113 -11.06 12.04 3.28
C LEU A 113 -12.51 12.57 3.25
N ASP A 114 -13.36 11.99 2.40
CA ASP A 114 -14.76 12.40 2.25
C ASP A 114 -15.62 12.01 3.48
N LEU A 115 -15.23 10.95 4.20
CA LEU A 115 -15.97 10.42 5.34
C LEU A 115 -15.62 11.09 6.67
N LEU A 116 -14.32 11.35 6.89
CA LEU A 116 -13.83 11.79 8.19
C LEU A 116 -14.14 13.28 8.42
N PRO A 117 -14.61 13.66 9.62
CA PRO A 117 -15.05 15.04 9.89
C PRO A 117 -13.90 16.06 9.94
N ASP A 118 -12.68 15.62 10.25
CA ASP A 118 -11.47 16.45 10.28
C ASP A 118 -10.30 15.67 9.67
N ALA A 119 -10.27 15.63 8.34
CA ALA A 119 -9.21 15.00 7.58
C ALA A 119 -8.62 15.96 6.55
N ARG A 120 -7.32 15.86 6.35
CA ARG A 120 -6.55 16.59 5.34
C ARG A 120 -5.78 15.58 4.51
N LYS A 121 -5.62 15.87 3.22
CA LYS A 121 -4.84 15.02 2.30
C LYS A 121 -3.65 15.78 1.74
N VAL A 122 -2.51 15.11 1.70
CA VAL A 122 -1.29 15.58 1.01
C VAL A 122 -0.84 14.54 -0.01
N VAL A 123 -0.46 15.02 -1.20
CA VAL A 123 0.09 14.17 -2.27
C VAL A 123 1.58 14.48 -2.43
N LEU A 124 2.42 13.49 -2.15
CA LEU A 124 3.87 13.57 -2.30
C LEU A 124 4.23 13.38 -3.78
N GLN A 125 4.61 14.47 -4.44
CA GLN A 125 4.92 14.48 -5.87
C GLN A 125 6.17 13.64 -6.18
N GLY A 126 6.07 12.81 -7.22
CA GLY A 126 7.15 11.92 -7.65
C GLY A 126 7.40 10.72 -6.73
N GLN A 127 6.54 10.53 -5.72
CA GLN A 127 6.64 9.41 -4.78
C GLN A 127 5.59 8.33 -5.08
N GLY A 128 5.90 7.10 -4.68
CA GLY A 128 5.01 5.94 -4.76
C GLY A 128 4.99 5.17 -3.44
N HIS A 129 4.62 3.89 -3.45
CA HIS A 129 4.45 3.09 -2.22
C HIS A 129 5.65 3.12 -1.26
N MET A 130 6.86 3.20 -1.82
CA MET A 130 8.12 3.16 -1.07
C MET A 130 8.60 4.54 -0.58
N ALA A 131 7.75 5.58 -0.56
CA ALA A 131 8.15 6.92 -0.12
C ALA A 131 8.78 6.95 1.29
N HIS A 132 8.35 6.05 2.16
CA HIS A 132 8.90 5.90 3.52
C HIS A 132 10.35 5.40 3.55
N LEU A 133 10.85 4.80 2.47
CA LEU A 133 12.25 4.44 2.30
C LEU A 133 13.00 5.42 1.39
N ALA A 134 12.35 5.85 0.31
CA ALA A 134 12.98 6.67 -0.74
C ALA A 134 13.05 8.16 -0.39
N ALA A 135 12.12 8.66 0.43
CA ALA A 135 12.02 10.05 0.83
C ALA A 135 11.44 10.20 2.27
N PRO A 136 12.03 9.53 3.28
CA PRO A 136 11.53 9.58 4.65
C PRO A 136 11.45 11.00 5.21
N GLU A 137 12.32 11.91 4.76
CA GLU A 137 12.33 13.32 5.17
C GLU A 137 11.08 14.07 4.70
N LEU A 138 10.54 13.73 3.53
CA LEU A 138 9.29 14.33 3.04
C LEU A 138 8.12 13.89 3.92
N ILE A 139 8.01 12.59 4.23
CA ILE A 139 6.98 12.10 5.14
C ILE A 139 7.11 12.73 6.53
N ALA A 140 8.33 12.80 7.07
CA ALA A 140 8.58 13.40 8.38
C ALA A 140 8.21 14.89 8.42
N THR A 141 8.46 15.63 7.34
CA THR A 141 8.10 17.05 7.22
C THR A 141 6.60 17.25 7.28
N GLU A 142 5.83 16.46 6.51
CA GLU A 142 4.36 16.55 6.51
C GLU A 142 3.76 16.14 7.86
N ILE A 143 4.30 15.09 8.49
CA ILE A 143 3.88 14.70 9.84
C ILE A 143 4.18 15.83 10.84
N ALA A 144 5.38 16.41 10.81
CA ALA A 144 5.77 17.46 11.74
C ALA A 144 4.89 18.71 11.58
N ALA A 145 4.65 19.15 10.34
CA ALA A 145 3.77 20.28 10.05
C ALA A 145 2.37 20.03 10.61
N PHE A 146 1.81 18.85 10.35
CA PHE A 146 0.48 18.49 10.83
C PHE A 146 0.36 18.38 12.36
N MET A 147 1.43 18.00 13.07
CA MET A 147 1.42 17.89 14.53
C MET A 147 1.63 19.24 15.24
N LEU A 148 2.08 20.26 14.52
CA LEU A 148 2.34 21.60 15.05
C LEU A 148 1.22 22.60 14.75
N ASP A 149 0.27 22.23 13.89
CA ASP A 149 -0.99 22.95 13.64
C ASP A 149 -1.98 22.80 14.80
#